data_AF-A0A2E3IWN4-F1
#
_entry.id   AF-A0A2E3IWN4-F1
#
_cell.length_a   1.000
_cell.length_b   1.000
_cell.length_c   1.000
_cell.angle_alpha   90.00
_cell.angle_beta   90.00
_cell.angle_gamma   90.00
#
_symmetry.space_group_name_H-M   'P 1'
#
loop_
_entity.id
_entity.type
_entity.pdbx_description
1 polymer ?
#
loop_
_entity_poly.entity_id
_entity_poly.type
_entity_poly.pdbx_seq_one_letter_code
_entity_poly.pdbx_strand_id
1 'polypeptide(L)'
;MAAGAEGRQAKRGKDICLTLPRIEWVVKANKALDLEYTQTLAAQVLADHEATGEVTILLTDDRHLQDLNREFRNIDSPTDVLSFELTDPVHPESDTLGEIYISLDRAASQAMEAQRPLSEEVTHLAIHGVLHLLGFDHQTDVDHLEMVRRETRYLSQRIQA
;
A
#
# COMPACT_ATOMS: atom_id res chain seq x y z
N MET A 1 -36.21 -55.97 -5.67
CA MET A 1 -35.56 -55.56 -4.43
C MET A 1 -34.72 -54.31 -4.73
N ALA A 2 -35.01 -53.20 -4.01
CA ALA A 2 -34.26 -51.96 -3.76
C ALA A 2 -33.48 -51.29 -4.93
N ALA A 3 -33.73 -50.05 -5.38
CA ALA A 3 -33.88 -48.71 -4.73
C ALA A 3 -32.55 -47.97 -4.43
N GLY A 4 -32.50 -46.69 -4.84
CA GLY A 4 -31.50 -45.65 -4.51
C GLY A 4 -30.81 -45.06 -5.76
N ALA A 5 -31.19 -43.90 -6.34
CA ALA A 5 -30.94 -42.51 -5.89
C ALA A 5 -29.46 -42.25 -5.55
N GLU A 6 -28.75 -41.18 -5.92
CA GLU A 6 -28.93 -39.92 -6.64
C GLU A 6 -27.49 -39.37 -6.77
N GLY A 7 -27.18 -38.51 -7.75
CA GLY A 7 -25.90 -37.79 -7.72
C GLY A 7 -25.51 -37.13 -9.03
N ARG A 8 -25.97 -35.90 -9.22
CA ARG A 8 -25.43 -34.95 -10.20
C ARG A 8 -23.91 -34.85 -10.05
N GLN A 9 -23.15 -35.02 -11.13
CA GLN A 9 -21.86 -34.35 -11.24
C GLN A 9 -21.85 -33.47 -12.48
N ALA A 10 -21.70 -32.19 -12.17
CA ALA A 10 -21.72 -31.07 -13.10
C ALA A 10 -20.56 -31.18 -14.09
N LYS A 11 -20.81 -30.58 -15.25
CA LYS A 11 -19.90 -30.50 -16.39
C LYS A 11 -18.53 -29.98 -15.95
N ARG A 12 -17.49 -30.68 -16.42
CA ARG A 12 -16.06 -30.35 -16.35
C ARG A 12 -15.81 -28.99 -17.01
N GLY A 13 -16.03 -27.93 -16.26
CA GLY A 13 -15.49 -26.60 -16.55
C GLY A 13 -13.99 -26.64 -16.32
N LYS A 14 -13.22 -26.02 -17.23
CA LYS A 14 -11.79 -25.84 -17.07
C LYS A 14 -11.53 -25.17 -15.72
N ASP A 15 -10.71 -25.79 -14.87
CA ASP A 15 -10.19 -25.12 -13.69
C ASP A 15 -9.41 -23.89 -14.16
N ILE A 16 -9.98 -22.71 -13.94
CA ILE A 16 -9.27 -21.45 -14.13
C ILE A 16 -8.63 -21.17 -12.77
N CYS A 17 -7.35 -21.51 -12.65
CA CYS A 17 -6.51 -21.05 -11.57
C CYS A 17 -6.21 -19.57 -11.82
N LEU A 18 -6.86 -18.68 -11.07
CA LEU A 18 -6.45 -17.27 -10.98
C LEU A 18 -5.70 -17.13 -9.65
N THR A 19 -4.38 -17.24 -9.71
CA THR A 19 -3.52 -16.80 -8.60
C THR A 19 -3.48 -15.28 -8.67
N LEU A 20 -4.37 -14.63 -7.92
CA LEU A 20 -4.28 -13.19 -7.69
C LEU A 20 -3.17 -12.94 -6.66
N PRO A 21 -2.38 -11.84 -6.76
CA PRO A 21 -1.44 -11.48 -5.72
C PRO A 21 -2.20 -11.28 -4.42
N ARG A 22 -1.87 -12.07 -3.41
CA ARG A 22 -2.51 -12.02 -2.09
C ARG A 22 -2.01 -10.75 -1.38
N ILE A 23 -2.71 -9.64 -1.58
CA ILE A 23 -2.47 -8.42 -0.79
C ILE A 23 -3.28 -8.57 0.50
N GLU A 24 -2.62 -8.92 1.61
CA GLU A 24 -3.23 -8.86 2.94
C GLU A 24 -3.12 -7.45 3.52
N TRP A 25 -4.25 -6.75 3.61
CA TRP A 25 -4.31 -5.42 4.21
C TRP A 25 -4.46 -5.50 5.73
N VAL A 26 -3.41 -5.14 6.46
CA VAL A 26 -3.50 -4.92 7.92
C VAL A 26 -3.56 -3.42 8.21
N VAL A 27 -4.74 -2.83 8.06
CA VAL A 27 -4.98 -1.44 8.46
C VAL A 27 -5.33 -1.41 9.95
N LYS A 28 -4.37 -1.08 10.81
CA LYS A 28 -4.65 -0.74 12.22
C LYS A 28 -4.91 0.77 12.32
N ALA A 29 -6.06 1.20 11.82
CA ALA A 29 -6.51 2.58 11.92
C ALA A 29 -7.61 2.73 12.99
N ASN A 30 -7.67 3.91 13.59
CA ASN A 30 -8.86 4.34 14.32
C ASN A 30 -10.03 4.38 13.31
N LYS A 31 -11.18 3.82 13.68
CA LYS A 31 -12.29 3.35 12.81
C LYS A 31 -13.00 4.39 11.93
N ALA A 32 -12.45 5.60 11.77
CA ALA A 32 -13.08 6.79 11.21
C ALA A 32 -12.58 7.20 9.81
N LEU A 33 -11.53 6.57 9.28
CA LEU A 33 -11.01 6.87 7.94
C LEU A 33 -11.45 5.78 6.96
N ASP A 34 -12.17 6.19 5.91
CA ASP A 34 -12.44 5.34 4.76
C ASP A 34 -11.19 5.33 3.85
N LEU A 35 -10.58 4.15 3.73
CA LEU A 35 -9.34 3.92 2.99
C LEU A 35 -9.54 2.92 1.85
N GLU A 36 -10.78 2.60 1.49
CA GLU A 36 -11.08 1.69 0.38
C GLU A 36 -10.46 2.20 -0.94
N TYR A 37 -10.53 3.52 -1.16
CA TYR A 37 -9.88 4.16 -2.29
C TYR A 37 -8.36 4.01 -2.25
N THR A 38 -7.74 4.22 -1.08
CA THR A 38 -6.29 4.07 -0.90
C THR A 38 -5.84 2.65 -1.21
N GLN A 39 -6.57 1.64 -0.71
CA GLN A 39 -6.28 0.23 -0.97
C GLN A 39 -6.38 -0.10 -2.46
N THR A 40 -7.44 0.35 -3.10
CA THR A 40 -7.66 0.13 -4.54
C THR A 40 -6.55 0.74 -5.37
N LEU A 41 -6.18 1.99 -5.07
CA LEU A 41 -5.15 2.71 -5.82
C LEU A 41 -3.77 2.08 -5.61
N ALA A 42 -3.41 1.74 -4.37
CA ALA A 42 -2.15 1.06 -4.08
C ALA A 42 -2.07 -0.32 -4.76
N ALA A 43 -3.15 -1.10 -4.76
CA ALA A 43 -3.21 -2.36 -5.51
C ALA A 43 -3.04 -2.14 -7.03
N GLN A 44 -3.60 -1.07 -7.57
CA GLN A 44 -3.42 -0.69 -8.97
C GLN A 44 -1.96 -0.32 -9.27
N VAL A 45 -1.30 0.47 -8.42
CA VAL A 45 0.12 0.82 -8.60
C VAL A 45 0.99 -0.44 -8.63
N LEU A 46 0.75 -1.38 -7.71
CA LEU A 46 1.48 -2.65 -7.68
C LEU A 46 1.23 -3.48 -8.94
N ALA A 47 -0.02 -3.57 -9.38
CA ALA A 47 -0.39 -4.31 -10.59
C ALA A 47 0.23 -3.73 -11.86
N ASP A 48 0.26 -2.40 -12.00
CA ASP A 48 0.88 -1.70 -13.12
C ASP A 48 2.38 -1.96 -13.24
N HIS A 49 3.04 -2.31 -12.13
CA HIS A 49 4.48 -2.61 -12.08
C HIS A 49 4.78 -4.11 -11.97
N GLU A 50 3.77 -4.97 -12.18
CA GLU A 50 3.88 -6.43 -12.09
C GLU A 50 4.47 -6.92 -10.75
N ALA A 51 4.28 -6.13 -9.67
CA ALA A 51 4.78 -6.46 -8.36
C ALA A 51 3.82 -7.40 -7.63
N THR A 52 4.35 -8.47 -7.05
CA THR A 52 3.60 -9.46 -6.29
C THR A 52 4.12 -9.56 -4.86
N GLY A 53 3.21 -9.46 -3.89
CA GLY A 53 3.50 -9.66 -2.48
C GLY A 53 2.60 -8.80 -1.58
N GLU A 54 2.90 -8.84 -0.29
CA GLU A 54 2.19 -8.26 0.82
C GLU A 54 2.84 -6.92 1.16
N VAL A 55 2.02 -5.87 1.14
CA VAL A 55 2.37 -4.54 1.61
C VAL A 55 1.53 -4.23 2.83
N THR A 56 2.18 -3.95 3.96
CA THR A 56 1.49 -3.51 5.17
C THR A 56 1.55 -1.98 5.25
N ILE A 57 0.40 -1.33 5.42
CA ILE A 57 0.33 0.12 5.67
C ILE A 57 -0.19 0.34 7.08
N LEU A 58 0.67 0.86 7.95
CA LEU A 58 0.37 1.20 9.33
C LEU A 58 0.17 2.72 9.48
N LEU A 59 -0.98 3.11 10.03
CA LEU A 59 -1.24 4.48 10.44
C LEU A 59 -0.96 4.61 11.94
N THR A 60 -0.13 5.57 12.33
CA THR A 60 0.32 5.71 13.73
C THR A 60 0.59 7.18 14.06
N ASP A 61 1.17 7.45 15.23
CA ASP A 61 1.48 8.80 15.71
C ASP A 61 2.93 9.23 15.42
N ASP A 62 3.19 10.54 15.57
CA ASP A 62 4.52 11.13 15.34
C ASP A 62 5.60 10.51 16.23
N ARG A 63 5.25 10.12 17.47
CA ARG A 63 6.21 9.57 18.43
C ARG A 63 6.70 8.20 17.97
N HIS A 64 5.77 7.36 17.52
CA HIS A 64 6.11 6.04 17.00
C HIS A 64 7.00 6.14 15.75
N LEU A 65 6.69 7.05 14.81
CA LEU A 65 7.55 7.28 13.65
C LEU A 65 8.93 7.83 14.05
N GLN A 66 9.01 8.75 15.01
CA GLN A 66 10.29 9.26 15.51
C GLN A 66 11.14 8.14 16.15
N ASP A 67 10.51 7.25 16.91
CA ASP A 67 11.19 6.10 17.51
C ASP A 67 11.75 5.15 16.45
N LEU A 68 10.95 4.82 15.42
CA LEU A 68 11.39 4.02 14.27
C LEU A 68 12.50 4.72 13.48
N ASN A 69 12.38 6.03 13.23
CA ASN A 69 13.39 6.79 12.50
C ASN A 69 14.73 6.81 13.24
N ARG A 70 14.68 6.91 14.57
CA ARG A 70 15.87 6.83 15.43
C ARG A 70 16.46 5.42 15.43
N GLU A 71 15.63 4.38 15.51
CA GLU A 71 16.09 2.99 15.58
C GLU A 71 16.72 2.52 14.26
N PHE A 72 16.05 2.75 13.13
CA PHE A 72 16.44 2.20 11.83
C PHE A 72 17.31 3.13 10.98
N ARG A 73 17.16 4.46 11.14
CA ARG A 73 17.92 5.46 10.34
C ARG A 73 18.88 6.29 11.19
N ASN A 74 18.92 6.10 12.51
CA ASN A 74 19.71 6.91 13.46
C ASN A 74 19.40 8.42 13.36
N ILE A 75 18.15 8.76 13.03
CA ILE A 75 17.65 10.13 12.92
C ILE A 75 16.55 10.33 13.98
N ASP A 76 16.87 11.08 15.03
CA ASP A 76 15.90 11.40 16.09
C ASP A 76 15.05 12.62 15.72
N SER A 77 14.24 12.45 14.67
CA SER A 77 13.28 13.46 14.22
C SER A 77 11.99 12.78 13.79
N PRO A 78 10.81 13.37 14.08
CA PRO A 78 9.56 12.94 13.49
C PRO A 78 9.62 13.08 11.96
N THR A 79 8.91 12.21 11.27
CA THR A 79 8.75 12.18 9.81
C THR A 79 7.29 11.86 9.48
N ASP A 80 6.85 12.19 8.28
CA ASP A 80 5.49 11.96 7.79
C ASP A 80 5.26 10.51 7.36
N VAL A 81 6.23 9.91 6.66
CA VAL A 81 6.18 8.52 6.20
C VAL A 81 7.53 7.82 6.31
N LEU A 82 7.52 6.53 6.64
CA LEU A 82 8.67 5.62 6.55
C LEU A 82 8.27 4.38 5.76
N SER A 83 9.03 4.07 4.72
CA SER A 83 8.92 2.81 3.98
C SER A 83 10.10 1.90 4.32
N PHE A 84 9.80 0.63 4.60
CA PHE A 84 10.77 -0.43 4.82
C PHE A 84 10.57 -1.52 3.77
N GLU A 85 11.54 -1.65 2.89
CA GLU A 85 11.62 -2.77 1.94
C GLU A 85 11.97 -4.04 2.73
N LEU A 86 11.09 -5.04 2.69
CA LEU A 86 11.28 -6.32 3.39
C LEU A 86 11.49 -7.49 2.43
N THR A 87 11.74 -7.19 1.15
CA THR A 87 12.08 -8.19 0.15
C THR A 87 13.38 -8.89 0.54
N ASP A 88 13.31 -10.22 0.73
CA ASP A 88 14.49 -11.03 1.00
C ASP A 88 15.15 -11.43 -0.34
N PRO A 89 16.35 -10.92 -0.66
CA PRO A 89 17.04 -11.29 -1.89
C PRO A 89 17.49 -12.76 -1.92
N VAL A 90 17.53 -13.44 -0.77
CA VAL A 90 17.87 -14.86 -0.64
C VAL A 90 16.63 -15.73 -0.82
N HIS A 91 15.45 -15.25 -0.43
CA HIS A 91 14.17 -15.93 -0.57
C HIS A 91 13.18 -15.05 -1.36
N PRO A 92 13.32 -14.96 -2.69
CA PRO A 92 12.44 -14.16 -3.54
C PRO A 92 11.00 -14.67 -3.59
N GLU A 93 10.74 -15.84 -3.00
CA GLU A 93 9.43 -16.43 -2.76
C GLU A 93 8.77 -15.95 -1.46
N SER A 94 9.45 -15.10 -0.68
CA SER A 94 8.82 -14.37 0.42
C SER A 94 7.73 -13.48 -0.17
N ASP A 95 6.48 -13.78 0.16
CA ASP A 95 5.32 -13.02 -0.26
C ASP A 95 5.29 -11.61 0.37
N THR A 96 6.36 -11.06 0.96
CA THR A 96 6.36 -9.75 1.62
C THR A 96 7.18 -8.72 0.83
N LEU A 97 6.53 -7.66 0.35
CA LEU A 97 7.18 -6.53 -0.32
C LEU A 97 7.76 -5.52 0.68
N GLY A 98 6.99 -5.18 1.70
CA GLY A 98 7.44 -4.20 2.69
C GLY A 98 6.34 -3.65 3.58
N GLU A 99 6.77 -2.71 4.41
CA GLU A 99 5.91 -2.01 5.36
C GLU A 99 6.02 -0.50 5.17
N ILE A 100 4.88 0.20 5.29
CA ILE A 100 4.78 1.65 5.19
C ILE A 100 4.14 2.15 6.46
N TYR A 101 4.80 3.08 7.15
CA TYR A 101 4.35 3.69 8.39
C TYR A 101 4.05 5.16 8.12
N ILE A 102 2.83 5.61 8.43
CA ILE A 102 2.36 6.97 8.15
C ILE A 102 1.94 7.63 9.47
N SER A 103 2.43 8.84 9.73
CA SER A 103 1.97 9.65 10.86
C SER A 103 0.64 10.33 10.54
N LEU A 104 -0.40 10.02 11.33
CA LEU A 104 -1.69 10.70 11.24
C LEU A 104 -1.65 12.14 11.76
N ASP A 105 -0.79 12.44 12.73
CA ASP A 105 -0.66 13.79 13.28
C ASP A 105 -0.13 14.76 12.21
N ARG A 106 0.85 14.29 11.44
CA ARG A 106 1.43 15.05 10.33
C ARG A 106 0.56 15.07 9.10
N ALA A 107 -0.03 13.93 8.72
CA ALA A 107 -1.00 13.90 7.65
C ALA A 107 -2.17 14.86 7.93
N ALA A 108 -2.64 14.96 9.18
CA ALA A 108 -3.68 15.92 9.56
C ALA A 108 -3.22 17.37 9.44
N SER A 109 -2.01 17.68 9.90
CA SER A 109 -1.43 19.03 9.80
C SER A 109 -1.25 19.45 8.33
N GLN A 110 -0.67 18.58 7.51
CA GLN A 110 -0.46 18.78 6.08
C GLN A 110 -1.80 18.91 5.33
N ALA A 111 -2.78 18.05 5.62
CA ALA A 111 -4.11 18.11 5.02
C ALA A 111 -4.81 19.45 5.32
N MET A 112 -4.68 19.97 6.55
CA MET A 112 -5.21 21.28 6.93
C MET A 112 -4.53 22.43 6.19
N GLU A 113 -3.20 22.40 6.08
CA GLU A 113 -2.41 23.40 5.33
C GLU A 113 -2.74 23.39 3.84
N ALA A 114 -2.88 22.20 3.26
CA ALA A 114 -3.23 21.99 1.86
C ALA A 114 -4.72 22.20 1.55
N GLN A 115 -5.56 22.41 2.59
CA GLN A 115 -7.02 22.49 2.49
C GLN A 115 -7.64 21.27 1.79
N ARG A 116 -7.15 20.07 2.11
CA ARG A 116 -7.61 18.79 1.56
C ARG A 116 -8.13 17.86 2.66
N PRO A 117 -8.97 16.87 2.32
CA PRO A 117 -9.38 15.84 3.27
C PRO A 117 -8.18 15.04 3.78
N LEU A 118 -8.19 14.65 5.05
CA LEU A 118 -7.15 13.78 5.64
C LEU A 118 -7.00 12.46 4.86
N SER A 119 -8.10 11.88 4.37
CA SER A 119 -8.06 10.67 3.56
C SER A 119 -7.29 10.86 2.25
N GLU A 120 -7.34 12.05 1.63
CA GLU A 120 -6.56 12.35 0.43
C GLU A 120 -5.07 12.43 0.76
N GLU A 121 -4.70 13.06 1.88
CA GLU A 121 -3.30 13.15 2.30
C GLU A 121 -2.73 11.77 2.69
N VAL A 122 -3.48 10.98 3.43
CA VAL A 122 -3.09 9.59 3.73
C VAL A 122 -2.97 8.76 2.45
N THR A 123 -3.85 8.97 1.47
CA THR A 123 -3.73 8.29 0.17
C THR A 123 -2.45 8.70 -0.54
N HIS A 124 -2.14 9.98 -0.57
CA HIS A 124 -0.92 10.50 -1.16
C HIS A 124 0.33 9.88 -0.50
N LEU A 125 0.42 9.91 0.83
CA LEU A 125 1.53 9.33 1.59
C LEU A 125 1.65 7.80 1.40
N ALA A 126 0.51 7.10 1.29
CA ALA A 126 0.49 5.67 1.01
C ALA A 126 1.03 5.35 -0.39
N ILE A 127 0.59 6.07 -1.43
CA ILE A 127 1.08 5.87 -2.80
C ILE A 127 2.56 6.24 -2.90
N HIS A 128 2.98 7.33 -2.27
CA HIS A 128 4.39 7.72 -2.15
C HIS A 128 5.21 6.57 -1.53
N GLY A 129 4.73 6.01 -0.42
CA GLY A 129 5.38 4.89 0.24
C GLY A 129 5.46 3.63 -0.63
N VAL A 130 4.39 3.29 -1.38
CA VAL A 130 4.36 2.15 -2.31
C VAL A 130 5.34 2.36 -3.47
N LEU A 131 5.42 3.56 -4.03
CA LEU A 131 6.39 3.88 -5.08
C LEU A 131 7.83 3.71 -4.57
N HIS A 132 8.10 4.11 -3.32
CA HIS A 132 9.39 3.82 -2.68
C HIS A 132 9.66 2.32 -2.59
N LEU A 133 8.69 1.49 -2.17
CA LEU A 133 8.86 0.04 -2.14
C LEU A 133 9.14 -0.58 -3.52
N LEU A 134 8.70 0.08 -4.60
CA LEU A 134 8.98 -0.33 -5.98
C LEU A 134 10.35 0.17 -6.49
N GLY A 135 11.15 0.81 -5.63
CA GLY A 135 12.48 1.32 -5.96
C GLY A 135 12.48 2.69 -6.64
N PHE A 136 11.35 3.40 -6.65
CA PHE A 136 11.33 4.81 -7.08
C PHE A 136 11.75 5.69 -5.91
N ASP A 137 12.85 6.41 -6.09
CA ASP A 137 13.35 7.36 -5.11
C ASP A 137 13.33 8.79 -5.69
N HIS A 138 13.70 9.75 -4.87
CA HIS A 138 13.68 11.19 -5.13
C HIS A 138 15.03 11.86 -4.79
N GLN A 139 16.12 11.10 -4.78
CA GLN A 139 17.46 11.60 -4.43
C GLN A 139 18.02 12.63 -5.43
N THR A 140 17.57 12.60 -6.69
CA THR A 140 17.96 13.56 -7.72
C THR A 140 16.76 14.37 -8.20
N ASP A 141 16.99 15.56 -8.75
CA ASP A 141 15.92 16.40 -9.31
C ASP A 141 15.15 15.69 -10.43
N VAL A 142 15.82 14.83 -11.19
CA VAL A 142 15.22 14.05 -12.29
C VAL A 142 14.31 12.96 -11.72
N ASP A 143 14.78 12.24 -10.69
CA ASP A 143 14.01 11.17 -10.06
C ASP A 143 12.80 11.75 -9.31
N HIS A 144 12.99 12.88 -8.62
CA HIS A 144 11.91 13.62 -7.97
C HIS A 144 10.83 14.05 -8.98
N LEU A 145 11.21 14.60 -10.13
CA LEU A 145 10.23 14.98 -11.17
C LEU A 145 9.44 13.78 -11.69
N GLU A 146 10.09 12.64 -11.90
CA GLU A 146 9.41 11.44 -12.38
C GLU A 146 8.52 10.82 -11.27
N MET A 147 8.95 10.85 -10.01
CA MET A 147 8.14 10.43 -8.86
C MET A 147 6.86 11.28 -8.75
N VAL A 148 7.00 12.61 -8.73
CA VAL A 148 5.86 13.55 -8.71
C VAL A 148 4.91 13.32 -9.88
N ARG A 149 5.46 13.03 -11.07
CA ARG A 149 4.65 12.71 -12.25
C ARG A 149 3.84 11.42 -12.07
N ARG A 150 4.43 10.39 -11.47
CA ARG A 150 3.73 9.12 -11.18
C ARG A 150 2.68 9.30 -10.09
N GLU A 151 3.02 9.97 -8.99
CA GLU A 151 2.06 10.31 -7.93
C GLU A 151 0.87 11.07 -8.50
N THR A 152 1.13 12.12 -9.28
CA THR A 152 0.09 12.91 -9.95
C THR A 152 -0.72 12.03 -10.88
N ARG A 153 -0.10 11.13 -11.66
CA ARG A 153 -0.82 10.21 -12.55
C ARG A 153 -1.79 9.33 -11.77
N TYR A 154 -1.37 8.72 -10.67
CA TYR A 154 -2.24 7.82 -9.90
C TYR A 154 -3.31 8.59 -9.13
N LEU A 155 -2.96 9.70 -8.49
CA LEU A 155 -3.90 10.52 -7.72
C LEU A 155 -4.89 11.29 -8.61
N SER A 156 -4.52 11.60 -9.86
CA SER A 156 -5.42 12.23 -10.84
C SER A 156 -6.42 11.27 -11.48
N GLN A 157 -6.19 9.95 -11.38
CA GLN A 157 -7.13 8.92 -11.81
C GLN A 157 -8.31 8.77 -10.84
N ARG A 158 -8.80 9.87 -10.26
CA ARG A 158 -10.10 9.90 -9.56
C ARG A 158 -11.16 9.37 -10.51
N ILE A 159 -11.47 8.09 -10.40
CA ILE A 159 -12.66 7.51 -10.98
C ILE A 159 -13.81 8.24 -10.28
N GLN A 160 -14.52 9.07 -11.04
CA GLN A 160 -15.91 9.37 -10.76
C GLN A 160 -16.66 8.03 -10.77
N ALA A 161 -16.97 7.47 -9.61
CA ALA A 161 -18.06 6.52 -9.43
C ALA A 161 -18.33 6.34 -7.93
#